data_AF-A0A5Q2N8I1-F1
#
_entry.id   AF-A0A5Q2N8I1-F1
#
_cell.length_a   1.000
_cell.length_b   1.000
_cell.length_c   1.000
_cell.angle_alpha   90.00
_cell.angle_beta   90.00
_cell.angle_gamma   90.00
#
_symmetry.space_group_name_H-M   'P 1'
#
loop_
_entity.id
_entity.type
_entity.pdbx_description
1 polymer ?
#
loop_
_entity_poly.entity_id
_entity_poly.type
_entity_poly.pdbx_seq_one_letter_code
_entity_poly.pdbx_strand_id
1 'polypeptide(L)'
;MSTPTFPDKSERTLEEAKADIIAAIAIEQVALAHIINAEGEKIQKVLGTLDSTTGGIAEPITIGNLIDLDKSVAEMLKVIIKKEMLLQFKLELALDIKE
;
A
#
# COMPACT_ATOMS: atom_id res chain seq x y z
N MET A 1 -34.24 -24.09 -28.03
CA MET A 1 -33.04 -24.02 -27.16
C MET A 1 -32.63 -22.56 -27.10
N SER A 2 -32.81 -21.91 -25.95
CA SER A 2 -32.42 -20.52 -25.77
C SER A 2 -30.91 -20.45 -25.66
N THR A 3 -30.27 -19.77 -26.62
CA THR A 3 -28.84 -19.49 -26.56
C THR A 3 -28.52 -18.65 -25.31
N PRO A 4 -27.37 -18.86 -24.65
CA PRO A 4 -26.94 -18.00 -23.55
C PRO A 4 -26.77 -16.57 -24.07
N THR A 5 -27.52 -15.63 -23.50
CA THR A 5 -27.29 -14.19 -23.72
C THR A 5 -26.20 -13.75 -22.77
N PHE A 6 -25.02 -13.44 -23.31
CA PHE A 6 -23.99 -12.75 -22.53
C PHE A 6 -24.55 -11.40 -22.10
N PRO A 7 -24.31 -10.95 -20.85
CA PRO A 7 -24.65 -9.60 -20.45
C PRO A 7 -24.03 -8.63 -21.46
N ASP A 8 -24.84 -7.67 -21.90
CA ASP A 8 -24.44 -6.67 -22.88
C ASP A 8 -23.11 -6.08 -22.43
N LYS A 9 -22.10 -6.13 -23.30
CA LYS A 9 -20.80 -5.51 -23.02
C LYS A 9 -21.15 -4.06 -22.73
N SER A 10 -21.10 -3.64 -21.47
CA SER A 10 -21.09 -2.22 -21.15
C SER A 10 -20.05 -1.61 -22.08
N GLU A 11 -20.48 -0.73 -22.99
CA GLU A 11 -19.62 -0.03 -23.94
C GLU A 11 -18.72 0.93 -23.16
N ARG A 12 -17.85 0.39 -22.31
CA ARG A 12 -16.82 1.16 -21.64
C ARG A 12 -15.88 1.63 -22.72
N THR A 13 -15.74 2.94 -22.78
CA THR A 13 -14.73 3.57 -23.61
C THR A 13 -13.34 3.21 -23.07
N LEU A 14 -12.34 3.30 -23.95
CA LEU A 14 -10.95 3.10 -23.55
C LEU A 14 -10.55 4.06 -22.43
N GLU A 15 -11.04 5.30 -22.49
CA GLU A 15 -10.75 6.35 -21.50
C GLU A 15 -11.35 6.03 -20.12
N GLU A 16 -12.56 5.49 -20.06
CA GLU A 16 -13.15 5.02 -18.81
C GLU A 16 -12.34 3.86 -18.21
N ALA A 17 -11.90 2.92 -19.05
CA ALA A 17 -11.06 1.81 -18.59
C ALA A 17 -9.69 2.29 -18.05
N LYS A 18 -9.08 3.30 -18.68
CA LYS A 18 -7.85 3.94 -18.17
C LYS A 18 -8.09 4.63 -16.84
N ALA A 19 -9.18 5.39 -16.73
CA ALA A 19 -9.56 6.08 -15.50
C ALA A 19 -9.77 5.07 -14.35
N ASP A 20 -10.43 3.94 -14.60
CA ASP A 20 -10.63 2.87 -13.63
C ASP A 20 -9.28 2.28 -13.14
N ILE A 21 -8.32 2.07 -14.06
CA ILE A 21 -6.98 1.57 -13.69
C ILE A 21 -6.23 2.58 -12.82
N ILE A 22 -6.26 3.86 -13.19
CA ILE A 22 -5.60 4.93 -12.42
C ILE A 22 -6.24 5.05 -11.03
N ALA A 23 -7.57 4.99 -10.95
CA ALA A 23 -8.30 5.02 -9.68
C ALA A 23 -7.92 3.81 -8.80
N ALA A 24 -7.80 2.61 -9.38
CA ALA A 24 -7.35 1.43 -8.65
C ALA A 24 -5.91 1.59 -8.12
N ILE A 25 -5.00 2.18 -8.91
CA ILE A 25 -3.64 2.50 -8.46
C ILE A 25 -3.68 3.49 -7.29
N ALA A 26 -4.50 4.53 -7.37
CA ALA A 26 -4.65 5.53 -6.30
C ALA A 26 -5.15 4.90 -4.98
N ILE A 27 -6.11 3.96 -5.05
CA ILE A 27 -6.59 3.23 -3.87
C ILE A 27 -5.45 2.40 -3.26
N GLU A 28 -4.65 1.75 -4.09
CA GLU A 28 -3.53 0.93 -3.63
C GLU A 28 -2.42 1.79 -2.97
N GLN A 29 -2.18 2.98 -3.50
CA GLN A 29 -1.29 3.99 -2.90
C GLN A 29 -1.76 4.41 -1.50
N VAL A 30 -3.06 4.66 -1.33
CA VAL A 30 -3.65 4.98 -0.02
C VAL A 30 -3.43 3.82 0.96
N ALA A 31 -3.64 2.57 0.51
CA ALA A 31 -3.38 1.40 1.35
C ALA A 31 -1.91 1.29 1.77
N LEU A 32 -0.96 1.55 0.85
CA LEU A 32 0.47 1.57 1.16
C LEU A 32 0.83 2.68 2.15
N ALA A 33 0.24 3.87 2.04
CA ALA A 33 0.43 4.95 3.01
C ALA A 33 -0.01 4.56 4.43
N HIS A 34 -1.13 3.83 4.57
CA HIS A 34 -1.56 3.30 5.86
C HIS A 34 -0.58 2.29 6.44
N ILE A 35 0.03 1.45 5.61
CA ILE A 35 1.07 0.51 6.06
C ILE A 35 2.30 1.27 6.55
N ILE A 36 2.75 2.28 5.81
CA ILE A 36 3.89 3.13 6.23
C ILE A 36 3.61 3.79 7.58
N ASN A 37 2.40 4.33 7.76
CA ASN A 37 1.99 4.91 9.03
C ASN A 37 1.99 3.88 10.16
N ALA A 38 1.46 2.68 9.93
CA ALA A 38 1.44 1.61 10.92
C ALA A 38 2.86 1.15 11.33
N GLU A 39 3.82 1.12 10.40
CA GLU A 39 5.23 0.87 10.71
C GLU A 39 5.83 2.02 11.57
N GLY A 40 5.43 3.26 11.33
CA GLY A 40 5.77 4.41 12.17
C GLY A 40 5.19 4.30 13.59
N GLU A 41 3.91 3.95 13.71
CA GLU A 41 3.24 3.74 15.00
C GLU A 41 3.88 2.58 15.78
N LYS A 42 4.33 1.53 15.10
CA LYS A 42 5.07 0.41 15.70
C LYS A 42 6.35 0.90 16.39
N ILE A 43 7.12 1.77 15.73
CA ILE A 43 8.31 2.40 16.31
C ILE A 43 7.91 3.25 17.53
N GLN A 44 6.92 4.11 17.37
CA GLN A 44 6.45 4.98 18.43
C GLN A 44 5.93 4.21 19.65
N LYS A 45 5.30 3.04 19.45
CA LYS A 45 4.81 2.19 20.53
C LYS A 45 5.96 1.64 21.37
N VAL A 46 7.01 1.15 20.71
CA VAL A 46 8.22 0.62 21.39
C VAL A 46 8.95 1.73 22.15
N LEU A 47 9.02 2.93 21.56
CA LEU A 47 9.63 4.10 22.22
C LEU A 47 8.74 4.75 23.29
N GLY A 48 7.48 4.32 23.42
CA GLY A 48 6.53 4.91 24.36
C GLY A 48 6.06 6.31 23.98
N THR A 49 6.20 6.71 22.71
CA THR A 49 5.80 8.04 22.22
C THR A 49 4.43 8.04 21.56
N LEU A 50 3.82 6.87 21.32
CA LEU A 50 2.52 6.75 20.67
C LEU A 50 1.37 7.23 21.57
N ASP A 51 1.41 6.86 22.84
CA ASP A 51 0.41 7.24 23.84
C ASP A 51 1.03 8.28 24.79
N SER A 52 0.64 9.55 24.65
CA SER A 52 1.17 10.66 25.45
C SER A 52 0.86 10.58 26.96
N THR A 53 0.10 9.58 27.38
CA THR A 53 -0.33 9.35 28.77
C THR A 53 0.56 8.34 29.51
N THR A 54 1.31 7.51 28.79
CA THR A 54 2.32 6.59 29.32
C THR A 54 3.69 7.15 29.00
N GLY A 55 4.17 8.11 29.80
CA GLY A 55 5.52 8.64 29.65
C GLY A 55 6.56 7.57 30.00
N GLY A 56 7.10 6.89 29.01
CA GLY A 56 8.17 5.91 29.18
C GLY A 56 8.09 4.72 28.23
N ILE A 57 9.19 3.98 28.10
CA ILE A 57 9.26 2.73 27.34
C ILE A 57 8.15 1.77 27.78
N ALA A 58 7.42 1.19 26.81
CA ALA A 58 6.20 0.42 27.08
C ALA A 58 6.43 -0.81 27.97
N GLU A 59 7.65 -1.38 27.96
CA GLU A 59 8.12 -2.53 28.74
C GLU A 59 9.66 -2.48 28.81
N PRO A 60 10.37 -3.31 29.62
CA PRO A 60 11.83 -3.41 29.58
C PRO A 60 12.29 -3.93 28.22
N ILE A 61 12.57 -3.00 27.30
CA ILE A 61 13.03 -3.27 25.96
C ILE A 61 14.55 -3.36 25.93
N THR A 62 15.07 -4.39 25.29
CA THR A 62 16.52 -4.56 25.08
C THR A 62 16.98 -3.90 23.79
N ILE A 63 18.28 -3.57 23.70
CA ILE A 63 18.90 -3.08 22.45
C ILE A 63 18.71 -4.10 21.31
N GLY A 64 18.71 -5.39 21.61
CA GLY A 64 18.44 -6.44 20.62
C GLY A 64 17.06 -6.28 19.99
N ASN A 65 16.03 -6.01 20.80
CA ASN A 65 14.67 -5.78 20.28
C ASN A 65 14.59 -4.52 19.39
N LEU A 66 15.35 -3.46 19.69
CA LEU A 66 15.41 -2.27 18.82
C LEU A 66 16.03 -2.59 17.47
N ILE A 67 17.12 -3.36 17.44
CA ILE A 67 17.80 -3.75 16.21
C ILE A 67 16.89 -4.63 15.36
N ASP A 68 16.17 -5.57 15.98
CA ASP A 68 15.25 -6.46 15.28
C ASP A 68 14.03 -5.70 14.73
N LEU A 69 13.52 -4.71 15.49
CA LEU A 69 12.48 -3.81 15.02
C LEU A 69 12.93 -2.98 13.81
N ASP A 70 14.10 -2.34 13.89
CA ASP A 70 14.65 -1.54 12.79
C ASP A 70 14.82 -2.37 11.52
N LYS A 71 15.37 -3.59 11.65
CA LYS A 71 15.48 -4.53 10.52
C LYS A 71 14.11 -4.89 9.95
N SER A 72 13.13 -5.19 10.80
CA SER A 72 11.77 -5.53 10.37
C SER A 72 11.10 -4.38 9.61
N VAL A 73 11.20 -3.14 10.11
CA VAL A 73 10.67 -1.95 9.44
C VAL A 73 11.39 -1.73 8.10
N ALA A 74 12.73 -1.83 8.08
CA ALA A 74 13.52 -1.68 6.86
C ALA A 74 13.19 -2.74 5.80
N GLU A 75 12.91 -3.97 6.21
CA GLU A 75 12.43 -5.04 5.32
C GLU A 75 11.05 -4.72 4.75
N MET A 76 10.12 -4.22 5.58
CA MET A 76 8.79 -3.84 5.12
C MET A 76 8.86 -2.66 4.13
N LEU A 77 9.68 -1.64 4.41
CA LEU A 77 9.90 -0.52 3.49
C LEU A 77 10.48 -0.97 2.15
N LYS A 78 11.38 -1.96 2.13
CA LYS A 78 11.88 -2.55 0.87
C LYS A 78 10.76 -3.24 0.08
N VAL A 79 9.82 -3.91 0.75
CA VAL A 79 8.66 -4.53 0.10
C VAL A 79 7.72 -3.45 -0.48
N ILE A 80 7.47 -2.37 0.26
CA ILE A 80 6.67 -1.24 -0.20
C ILE A 80 7.29 -0.58 -1.43
N ILE A 81 8.61 -0.32 -1.43
CA ILE A 81 9.30 0.25 -2.60
C ILE A 81 9.16 -0.65 -3.84
N LYS A 82 9.28 -1.97 -3.68
CA LYS A 82 9.06 -2.91 -4.80
C LYS A 82 7.64 -2.82 -5.32
N LYS A 83 6.66 -2.64 -4.43
CA LYS A 83 5.26 -2.49 -4.81
C LYS A 83 5.01 -1.17 -5.53
N GLU A 84 5.59 -0.07 -5.06
CA GLU A 84 5.57 1.24 -5.72
C GLU A 84 6.11 1.15 -7.15
N MET A 85 7.23 0.45 -7.36
CA MET A 85 7.78 0.22 -8.71
C MET A 85 6.79 -0.53 -9.62
N LEU A 86 6.10 -1.56 -9.10
CA LEU A 86 5.09 -2.30 -9.87
C LEU A 86 3.88 -1.42 -10.21
N LEU A 87 3.46 -0.54 -9.30
CA LEU A 87 2.39 0.41 -9.55
C LEU A 87 2.78 1.45 -10.59
N GLN A 88 4.02 1.93 -10.55
CA GLN A 88 4.58 2.80 -11.57
C GLN A 88 4.53 2.13 -12.95
N PHE A 89 5.00 0.88 -13.08
CA PHE A 89 4.92 0.17 -14.36
C PHE A 89 3.46 -0.01 -14.84
N LYS A 90 2.53 -0.29 -13.93
CA LYS A 90 1.10 -0.39 -14.28
C LYS A 90 0.54 0.95 -14.77
N LEU A 91 0.94 2.06 -14.16
CA LEU A 91 0.55 3.41 -14.58
C LEU A 91 1.12 3.74 -15.96
N GLU A 92 2.41 3.50 -16.18
CA GLU A 92 3.07 3.71 -17.47
C GLU A 92 2.37 2.92 -18.59
N LEU A 93 2.07 1.64 -18.33
CA LEU A 93 1.31 0.80 -19.27
C LEU A 93 -0.08 1.36 -19.54
N ALA A 94 -0.82 1.82 -18.52
CA ALA A 94 -2.15 2.38 -18.70
C ALA A 94 -2.15 3.67 -19.53
N LEU A 95 -1.11 4.50 -19.37
CA LEU A 95 -0.94 5.75 -20.12
C LEU A 95 -0.51 5.51 -21.57
N ASP A 96 0.21 4.42 -21.87
CA ASP A 96 0.67 4.10 -23.22
C ASP A 96 -0.38 3.36 -24.08
N ILE A 97 -1.55 3.01 -23.54
CA ILE A 97 -2.62 2.38 -24.34
C ILE A 97 -3.15 3.38 -25.37
N LYS A 98 -2.93 3.08 -26.65
CA LYS A 98 -3.44 3.82 -27.80
C LYS A 98 -4.73 3.18 -28.33
N GLU A 99 -5.60 4.01 -28.91
CA GLU A 99 -6.85 3.59 -29.58
C GLU A 99 -6.61 2.63 -30.74
#